data_AF-A0A7W0K5P6-F1
#
_entry.id   AF-A0A7W0K5P6-F1
#
_cell.length_a   1.000
_cell.length_b   1.000
_cell.length_c   1.000
_cell.angle_alpha   90.00
_cell.angle_beta   90.00
_cell.angle_gamma   90.00
#
_symmetry.space_group_name_H-M   'P 1'
#
loop_
_entity.id
_entity.type
_entity.pdbx_description
1 polymer ?
#
loop_
_entity_poly.entity_id
_entity_poly.type
_entity_poly.pdbx_seq_one_letter_code
_entity_poly.pdbx_strand_id
1 'polypeptide(L)'
;MIATLGISMALSNRSGSGDRQPGEDVGSFVSARDGVCQAAEAAGDGDAAGAKTIFFDRSHQPLHELAAAAQERDRGVAARLLEAKERVESGFENDSPTLAADLETLAVASGRAMVAAGTTDPGPCRS
;
A
#
# COMPACT_ATOMS: atom_id res chain seq x y z
N MET A 1 2.03 20.34 59.06
CA MET A 1 0.71 20.00 58.50
C MET A 1 0.89 19.65 57.03
N ILE A 2 0.09 18.70 56.54
CA ILE A 2 0.41 17.70 55.50
C ILE A 2 0.64 18.30 54.11
N ALA A 3 1.72 17.84 53.48
CA ALA A 3 1.99 17.96 52.05
C ALA A 3 1.80 16.59 51.37
N THR A 4 1.83 16.61 50.04
CA THR A 4 1.77 15.51 49.06
C THR A 4 0.41 14.98 48.61
N LEU A 5 0.02 15.48 47.43
CA LEU A 5 -0.84 14.87 46.43
C LEU A 5 -0.37 13.46 46.08
N GLY A 6 -1.30 12.48 46.11
CA GLY A 6 -1.11 11.15 45.52
C GLY A 6 -2.00 11.02 44.30
N ILE A 7 -1.39 11.07 43.12
CA ILE A 7 -2.01 10.97 41.80
C ILE A 7 -2.48 9.52 41.57
N SER A 8 -3.77 9.34 41.25
CA SER A 8 -4.30 8.07 40.75
C SER A 8 -3.67 7.73 39.41
N MET A 9 -2.87 6.67 39.35
CA MET A 9 -2.47 6.05 38.08
C MET A 9 -3.64 5.22 37.56
N ALA A 10 -4.37 5.75 36.58
CA ALA A 10 -5.24 4.96 35.72
C ALA A 10 -4.35 4.21 34.71
N LEU A 11 -4.32 2.88 34.80
CA LEU A 11 -3.77 2.00 33.78
C LEU A 11 -4.75 1.97 32.60
N SER A 12 -4.50 2.80 31.59
CA SER A 12 -5.21 2.70 30.31
C SER A 12 -4.66 1.52 29.51
N ASN A 13 -5.42 0.44 29.51
CA ASN A 13 -5.24 -0.75 28.68
C ASN A 13 -5.48 -0.39 27.20
N ARG A 14 -4.40 -0.19 26.41
CA ARG A 14 -4.50 0.13 24.98
C ARG A 14 -4.62 -1.15 24.16
N SER A 15 -5.81 -1.77 24.16
CA SER A 15 -6.20 -2.68 23.09
C SER A 15 -6.41 -1.84 21.83
N GLY A 16 -5.39 -1.79 20.97
CA GLY A 16 -5.41 -1.00 19.74
C GLY A 16 -6.27 -1.63 18.65
N SER A 17 -7.59 -1.58 18.81
CA SER A 17 -8.50 -1.47 17.67
C SER A 17 -8.44 -0.01 17.23
N GLY A 18 -7.44 0.33 16.42
CA GLY A 18 -7.22 1.70 15.99
C GLY A 18 -8.34 2.17 15.08
N ASP A 19 -9.09 3.17 15.54
CA ASP A 19 -9.89 4.04 14.69
C ASP A 19 -8.95 4.68 13.65
N ARG A 20 -8.85 4.08 12.46
CA ARG A 20 -8.12 4.67 11.33
C ARG A 20 -8.74 6.02 11.02
N GLN A 21 -7.95 7.09 11.06
CA GLN A 21 -8.47 8.41 10.68
C GLN A 21 -8.75 8.40 9.16
N PRO A 22 -9.93 8.85 8.70
CA PRO A 22 -10.34 8.84 7.29
C PRO A 22 -9.42 9.57 6.27
N GLY A 23 -8.30 10.17 6.70
CA GLY A 23 -7.32 10.85 5.86
C GLY A 23 -5.91 10.25 5.87
N GLU A 24 -5.54 9.42 6.86
CA GLU A 24 -4.23 8.75 6.89
C GLU A 24 -4.15 7.69 5.79
N ASP A 25 -5.25 6.98 5.54
CA ASP A 25 -5.34 5.94 4.50
C ASP A 25 -5.15 6.53 3.08
N VAL A 26 -5.67 7.74 2.82
CA VAL A 26 -5.58 8.38 1.49
C VAL A 26 -4.13 8.78 1.15
N GLY A 27 -3.41 9.39 2.11
CA GLY A 27 -1.99 9.72 1.93
C GLY A 27 -1.10 8.49 1.79
N SER A 28 -1.47 7.40 2.48
CA SER A 28 -0.83 6.09 2.38
C SER A 28 -0.96 5.49 0.98
N PHE A 29 -2.14 5.55 0.35
CA PHE A 29 -2.36 4.96 -0.98
C PHE A 29 -1.60 5.66 -2.12
N VAL A 30 -1.49 7.00 -2.07
CA VAL A 30 -0.67 7.75 -3.03
C VAL A 30 0.80 7.33 -2.90
N SER A 31 1.33 7.34 -1.68
CA SER A 31 2.73 6.98 -1.40
C SER A 31 3.04 5.53 -1.79
N ALA A 32 2.08 4.63 -1.61
CA ALA A 32 2.20 3.22 -1.98
C ALA A 32 2.22 3.02 -3.49
N ARG A 33 1.31 3.67 -4.23
CA ARG A 33 1.32 3.65 -5.70
C ARG A 33 2.62 4.25 -6.24
N ASP A 34 3.10 5.35 -5.68
CA ASP A 34 4.38 5.96 -6.08
C ASP A 34 5.56 5.01 -5.80
N GLY A 35 5.50 4.23 -4.71
CA GLY A 35 6.44 3.14 -4.46
C GLY A 35 6.40 2.05 -5.55
N VAL A 36 5.22 1.67 -6.05
CA VAL A 36 5.10 0.72 -7.17
C VAL A 36 5.72 1.29 -8.45
N CYS A 37 5.49 2.57 -8.74
CA CYS A 37 6.11 3.22 -9.90
C CYS A 37 7.65 3.23 -9.79
N GLN A 38 8.20 3.55 -8.61
CA GLN A 38 9.65 3.54 -8.38
C GLN A 38 10.24 2.12 -8.46
N ALA A 39 9.50 1.11 -7.98
CA ALA A 39 9.91 -0.27 -8.14
C ALA A 39 9.89 -0.71 -9.61
N ALA A 40 8.92 -0.25 -10.41
CA ALA A 40 8.86 -0.54 -11.84
C ALA A 40 10.08 0.03 -12.58
N GLU A 41 10.45 1.28 -12.28
CA GLU A 41 11.64 1.94 -12.82
C GLU A 41 12.92 1.17 -12.47
N ALA A 42 13.12 0.85 -11.19
CA ALA A 42 14.28 0.08 -10.73
C ALA A 42 14.35 -1.30 -11.41
N ALA A 43 13.23 -2.01 -11.54
CA ALA A 43 13.19 -3.29 -12.23
C ALA A 43 13.51 -3.16 -13.73
N GLY A 44 13.04 -2.08 -14.37
CA GLY A 44 13.33 -1.77 -15.78
C GLY A 44 14.81 -1.48 -16.03
N ASP A 45 15.49 -0.88 -15.06
CA ASP A 45 16.94 -0.62 -15.07
C ASP A 45 17.79 -1.85 -14.70
N GLY A 46 17.14 -3.00 -14.42
CA GLY A 46 17.80 -4.25 -14.04
C GLY A 46 18.13 -4.37 -12.56
N ASP A 47 17.70 -3.43 -11.71
CA ASP A 47 17.83 -3.49 -10.26
C ASP A 47 16.62 -4.19 -9.60
N ALA A 48 16.51 -5.50 -9.84
CA ALA A 48 15.45 -6.31 -9.25
C ALA A 48 15.49 -6.33 -7.71
N ALA A 49 16.68 -6.23 -7.10
CA ALA A 49 16.84 -6.22 -5.66
C ALA A 49 16.33 -4.91 -5.04
N GLY A 50 16.69 -3.76 -5.61
CA GLY A 50 16.17 -2.46 -5.20
C GLY A 50 14.66 -2.35 -5.41
N ALA A 51 14.15 -2.83 -6.55
CA ALA A 51 12.71 -2.91 -6.80
C ALA A 51 11.97 -3.71 -5.72
N LYS A 52 12.54 -4.85 -5.30
CA LYS A 52 11.99 -5.69 -4.24
C LYS A 52 11.92 -4.95 -2.91
N THR A 53 13.01 -4.31 -2.49
CA THR A 53 13.05 -3.51 -1.26
C THR A 53 12.00 -2.41 -1.28
N ILE A 54 11.92 -1.63 -2.37
CA ILE A 54 10.94 -0.54 -2.50
C ILE A 54 9.51 -1.08 -2.38
N PHE A 55 9.19 -2.15 -3.11
CA PHE A 55 7.86 -2.73 -3.13
C PHE A 55 7.42 -3.23 -1.76
N PHE A 56 8.25 -4.04 -1.08
CA PHE A 56 7.88 -4.62 0.20
C PHE A 56 7.84 -3.60 1.34
N ASP A 57 8.73 -2.60 1.33
CA ASP A 57 8.79 -1.59 2.41
C ASP A 57 7.71 -0.51 2.28
N ARG A 58 7.31 -0.16 1.05
CA ARG A 58 6.48 1.04 0.81
C ARG A 58 5.11 0.76 0.23
N SER A 59 4.95 -0.33 -0.50
CA SER A 59 3.75 -0.57 -1.30
C SER A 59 2.96 -1.78 -0.80
N HIS A 60 3.63 -2.85 -0.41
CA HIS A 60 3.00 -4.15 -0.17
C HIS A 60 1.82 -4.09 0.82
N GLN A 61 2.05 -3.55 2.02
CA GLN A 61 1.00 -3.50 3.05
C GLN A 61 -0.11 -2.49 2.71
N PRO A 62 0.17 -1.23 2.34
CA PRO A 62 -0.88 -0.29 1.93
C PRO A 62 -1.73 -0.77 0.74
N LEU A 63 -1.18 -1.57 -0.18
CA LEU A 63 -1.95 -2.12 -1.30
C LEU A 63 -2.99 -3.17 -0.84
N HIS A 64 -2.72 -3.91 0.23
CA HIS A 64 -3.75 -4.76 0.85
C HIS A 64 -4.87 -3.92 1.48
N GLU A 65 -4.51 -2.81 2.11
CA GLU A 65 -5.47 -1.90 2.74
C GLU A 65 -6.33 -1.19 1.68
N LEU A 66 -5.71 -0.80 0.57
CA LEU A 66 -6.42 -0.26 -0.60
C LEU A 66 -7.39 -1.30 -1.19
N ALA A 67 -6.96 -2.55 -1.32
CA ALA A 67 -7.84 -3.62 -1.80
C ALA A 67 -9.04 -3.83 -0.86
N ALA A 68 -8.84 -3.79 0.46
CA ALA A 68 -9.91 -3.89 1.44
C ALA A 68 -10.90 -2.72 1.31
N ALA A 69 -10.40 -1.48 1.19
CA ALA A 69 -11.25 -0.29 1.02
C ALA A 69 -12.04 -0.31 -0.31
N ALA A 70 -11.40 -0.75 -1.40
CA ALA A 70 -12.05 -0.92 -2.69
C ALA A 70 -13.12 -2.03 -2.64
N GLN A 71 -12.87 -3.12 -1.92
CA GLN A 71 -13.77 -4.28 -1.84
C GLN A 71 -15.16 -3.94 -1.28
N GLU A 72 -15.24 -2.94 -0.40
CA GLU A 72 -16.51 -2.44 0.15
C GLU A 72 -17.45 -1.87 -0.92
N ARG A 73 -16.88 -1.36 -2.03
CA ARG A 73 -17.59 -0.61 -3.07
C ARG A 73 -17.60 -1.33 -4.41
N ASP A 74 -16.47 -1.90 -4.82
CA ASP A 74 -16.28 -2.67 -6.05
C ASP A 74 -15.34 -3.86 -5.81
N ARG A 75 -15.95 -5.04 -5.57
CA ARG A 75 -15.22 -6.29 -5.37
C ARG A 75 -14.39 -6.71 -6.58
N GLY A 76 -14.82 -6.37 -7.79
CA GLY A 76 -14.12 -6.73 -9.02
C GLY A 76 -12.83 -5.93 -9.20
N VAL A 77 -12.84 -4.66 -8.82
CA VAL A 77 -11.63 -3.82 -8.79
C VAL A 77 -10.65 -4.30 -7.72
N ALA A 78 -11.13 -4.64 -6.52
CA ALA A 78 -10.29 -5.19 -5.47
C ALA A 78 -9.62 -6.51 -5.88
N ALA A 79 -10.37 -7.42 -6.52
CA ALA A 79 -9.81 -8.69 -7.02
C ALA A 79 -8.69 -8.45 -8.04
N ARG A 80 -8.92 -7.57 -9.03
CA ARG A 80 -7.91 -7.23 -10.04
C ARG A 80 -6.65 -6.61 -9.45
N LEU A 81 -6.78 -5.80 -8.39
CA LEU A 81 -5.63 -5.25 -7.67
C LEU A 81 -4.83 -6.37 -7.01
N LEU A 82 -5.49 -7.29 -6.31
CA LEU A 82 -4.82 -8.40 -5.63
C LEU A 82 -4.16 -9.37 -6.62
N GLU A 83 -4.81 -9.69 -7.75
CA GLU A 83 -4.22 -10.51 -8.81
C GLU A 83 -2.98 -9.86 -9.43
N ALA A 84 -2.98 -8.54 -9.62
CA ALA A 84 -1.81 -7.82 -10.10
C ALA A 84 -0.67 -7.83 -9.07
N LYS A 85 -1.01 -7.71 -7.79
CA LYS A 85 -0.05 -7.76 -6.67
C LYS A 85 0.61 -9.14 -6.57
N GLU A 86 -0.18 -10.21 -6.67
CA GLU A 86 0.31 -11.59 -6.66
C GLU A 86 1.29 -11.86 -7.82
N ARG A 87 1.00 -11.35 -9.03
CA ARG A 87 1.94 -11.49 -10.16
C ARG A 87 3.29 -10.85 -9.88
N VAL A 88 3.31 -9.67 -9.25
CA VAL A 88 4.55 -8.99 -8.85
C VAL A 88 5.30 -9.79 -7.78
N GLU A 89 4.61 -10.30 -6.78
CA GLU A 89 5.21 -11.14 -5.72
C GLU A 89 5.82 -12.41 -6.29
N SER A 90 5.07 -13.14 -7.12
CA SER A 90 5.56 -14.30 -7.84
C SER A 90 6.74 -13.92 -8.74
N GLY A 91 6.71 -12.74 -9.36
CA GLY A 91 7.81 -12.21 -10.15
C GLY A 91 9.11 -12.03 -9.36
N PHE A 92 9.03 -11.54 -8.12
CA PHE A 92 10.17 -11.42 -7.20
C PHE A 92 10.66 -12.74 -6.61
N GLU A 93 9.82 -13.79 -6.59
CA GLU A 93 10.19 -15.12 -6.12
C GLU A 93 10.85 -15.96 -7.22
N ASN A 94 10.45 -15.74 -8.46
CA ASN A 94 10.84 -16.57 -9.61
C ASN A 94 11.74 -15.85 -10.62
N ASP A 95 12.29 -14.69 -10.26
CA ASP A 95 13.13 -13.84 -11.12
C ASP A 95 12.51 -13.60 -12.51
N SER A 96 11.23 -13.21 -12.52
CA SER A 96 10.45 -13.11 -13.77
C SER A 96 11.01 -12.04 -14.71
N PRO A 97 11.17 -12.34 -16.02
CA PRO A 97 11.57 -11.35 -17.01
C PRO A 97 10.50 -10.28 -17.27
N THR A 98 9.27 -10.46 -16.77
CA THR A 98 8.16 -9.50 -16.94
C THR A 98 7.95 -8.59 -15.73
N LEU A 99 8.80 -8.68 -14.69
CA LEU A 99 8.62 -7.99 -13.42
C LEU A 99 8.33 -6.49 -13.56
N ALA A 100 9.08 -5.78 -14.42
CA ALA A 100 8.86 -4.35 -14.66
C ALA A 100 7.45 -4.06 -15.23
N ALA A 101 7.01 -4.83 -16.22
CA ALA A 101 5.68 -4.70 -16.82
C ALA A 101 4.55 -5.11 -15.87
N ASP A 102 4.79 -6.10 -15.00
CA ASP A 102 3.84 -6.49 -13.95
C ASP A 102 3.69 -5.39 -12.89
N LEU A 103 4.79 -4.72 -12.52
CA LEU A 103 4.77 -3.54 -11.64
C LEU A 103 4.03 -2.35 -12.26
N GLU A 104 4.23 -2.06 -13.55
CA GLU A 104 3.45 -1.04 -14.27
C GLU A 104 1.94 -1.38 -14.28
N THR A 105 1.61 -2.65 -14.53
CA THR A 105 0.23 -3.15 -14.47
C THR A 105 -0.37 -2.97 -13.08
N LEU A 106 0.42 -3.24 -12.03
CA LEU A 106 0.02 -3.03 -10.65
C LEU A 106 -0.23 -1.54 -10.33
N ALA A 107 0.58 -0.62 -10.86
CA ALA A 107 0.37 0.81 -10.68
C ALA A 107 -0.98 1.27 -11.28
N VAL A 108 -1.33 0.76 -12.47
CA VAL A 108 -2.64 1.01 -13.11
C VAL A 108 -3.79 0.42 -12.29
N ALA A 109 -3.64 -0.82 -11.79
CA ALA A 109 -4.65 -1.45 -10.95
C ALA A 109 -4.85 -0.68 -9.62
N SER A 110 -3.77 -0.15 -9.06
CA SER A 110 -3.78 0.69 -7.84
C SER A 110 -4.56 1.99 -8.07
N GLY A 111 -4.31 2.69 -9.18
CA GLY A 111 -5.08 3.91 -9.53
C GLY A 111 -6.59 3.65 -9.67
N ARG A 112 -6.98 2.53 -10.27
CA ARG A 112 -8.40 2.12 -10.35
C ARG A 112 -9.00 1.79 -8.99
N ALA A 113 -8.25 1.09 -8.14
CA ALA A 113 -8.69 0.79 -6.78
C ALA A 113 -8.80 2.04 -5.91
N MET A 114 -7.92 3.03 -6.10
CA MET A 114 -7.99 4.35 -5.48
C MET A 114 -9.32 5.05 -5.84
N VAL A 115 -9.72 5.05 -7.12
CA VAL A 115 -11.03 5.58 -7.53
C VAL A 115 -12.18 4.81 -6.86
N ALA A 116 -12.12 3.48 -6.85
CA ALA A 116 -13.15 2.67 -6.21
C ALA A 116 -13.24 2.92 -4.69
N ALA A 117 -12.12 3.20 -4.02
CA ALA A 117 -12.06 3.53 -2.60
C ALA A 117 -12.53 4.98 -2.28
N GLY A 118 -12.87 5.78 -3.30
CA GLY A 118 -13.39 7.14 -3.14
C GLY A 118 -12.32 8.24 -3.15
N THR A 119 -11.11 7.95 -3.63
CA THR A 119 -10.07 8.95 -3.89
C THR A 119 -9.84 9.12 -5.41
N THR A 120 -8.78 9.79 -5.83
CA THR A 120 -8.45 10.08 -7.23
C THR A 120 -7.33 9.21 -7.75
N ASP A 121 -7.41 8.79 -9.02
CA ASP A 121 -6.28 8.19 -9.73
C ASP A 121 -5.21 9.28 -10.02
N PRO A 122 -3.96 9.13 -9.54
CA PRO A 122 -2.87 10.08 -9.83
C PRO A 122 -2.43 10.09 -11.30
N GLY A 123 -2.92 9.17 -12.14
CA GLY A 123 -2.65 9.10 -13.57
C GLY A 123 -1.57 8.06 -13.92
N PRO A 124 -0.76 8.25 -14.97
CA PRO A 124 0.36 7.36 -15.27
C PRO A 124 1.51 7.50 -14.24
N CYS A 125 2.42 6.52 -14.18
CA CYS A 125 3.69 6.70 -13.47
C CYS A 125 4.48 7.83 -14.13
N ARG A 126 5.16 8.65 -13.33
CA ARG A 126 6.06 9.69 -13.85
C ARG A 126 7.41 9.03 -14.08
N SER A 127 7.82 8.95 -15.34
CA SER A 127 9.19 8.63 -15.77
C SER A 127 10.13 9.80 -15.53
#